data_AF-A0AAD3AU20-F1
#
_entry.id   AF-A0AAD3AU20-F1
#
_cell.length_a   1.000
_cell.length_b   1.000
_cell.length_c   1.000
_cell.angle_alpha   90.00
_cell.angle_beta   90.00
_cell.angle_gamma   90.00
#
_symmetry.space_group_name_H-M   'P 1'
#
loop_
_entity.id
_entity.type
_entity.pdbx_description
1 polymer ?
#
loop_
_entity_poly.entity_id
_entity_poly.type
_entity_poly.pdbx_seq_one_letter_code
_entity_poly.pdbx_strand_id
1 'polypeptide(L)'
;MLETGIRPDFITVDGADGGTGAAPLEFSNHIGMPLEDSLIFVHNALVGCGLRDEIRIIASSKVATGFDMVRLFAMGADTCNSARAMMLAIGCIQSRQCNNNTCPVGVATQNPRLEKALVVEDKMYRVYNFHKATIQSCLEIIGAMGLISTDDVEPENLKKRISVNEIKSYADLYDFIPERCLVDGNIPASFARSWEKARADSF
;
A
#
# COMPACT_ATOMS: atom_id res chain seq x y z
N MET A 1 -3.72 -15.43 16.04
CA MET A 1 -2.33 -15.74 15.62
C MET A 1 -1.52 -16.31 16.77
N LEU A 2 -1.40 -15.61 17.90
CA LEU A 2 -0.64 -16.10 19.06
C LEU A 2 -1.28 -17.33 19.72
N GLU A 3 -2.57 -17.23 20.08
CA GLU A 3 -3.29 -18.34 20.72
C GLU A 3 -3.55 -19.51 19.77
N THR A 4 -4.00 -19.21 18.55
CA THR A 4 -4.40 -20.23 17.57
C THR A 4 -3.24 -20.90 16.85
N GLY A 5 -2.05 -20.28 16.83
CA GLY A 5 -0.92 -20.70 15.98
C GLY A 5 -1.14 -20.48 14.47
N ILE A 6 -2.36 -20.15 14.04
CA ILE A 6 -2.68 -19.89 12.63
C ILE A 6 -2.11 -18.52 12.22
N ARG A 7 -1.22 -18.52 11.23
CA ARG A 7 -0.53 -17.34 10.69
C ARG A 7 -0.63 -17.35 9.16
N PRO A 8 -1.05 -16.26 8.51
CA PRO A 8 -0.98 -16.15 7.06
C PRO A 8 0.45 -15.85 6.61
N ASP A 9 0.80 -16.20 5.37
CA ASP A 9 2.10 -15.84 4.79
C ASP A 9 2.23 -14.33 4.55
N PHE A 10 1.09 -13.66 4.29
CA PHE A 10 1.05 -12.22 4.07
C PHE A 10 -0.29 -11.60 4.47
N ILE A 11 -0.27 -10.29 4.67
CA ILE A 11 -1.44 -9.42 4.88
C ILE A 11 -1.39 -8.31 3.84
N THR A 12 -2.46 -8.14 3.07
CA THR A 12 -2.63 -6.97 2.21
C THR A 12 -3.36 -5.86 2.96
N VAL A 13 -2.78 -4.67 2.96
CA VAL A 13 -3.37 -3.46 3.54
C VAL A 13 -3.79 -2.53 2.40
N ASP A 14 -5.09 -2.45 2.17
CA ASP A 14 -5.70 -1.58 1.17
C ASP A 14 -6.15 -0.26 1.82
N GLY A 15 -5.63 0.87 1.33
CA GLY A 15 -6.10 2.18 1.76
C GLY A 15 -7.47 2.54 1.18
N ALA A 16 -8.19 3.47 1.82
CA ALA A 16 -9.48 4.00 1.35
C ALA A 16 -9.46 4.60 -0.07
N ASP A 17 -8.26 4.90 -0.54
CA ASP A 17 -7.97 5.63 -1.76
C ASP A 17 -7.94 4.77 -3.04
N GLY A 18 -8.30 3.50 -2.90
CA GLY A 18 -8.42 2.50 -3.95
C GLY A 18 -9.33 2.90 -5.12
N GLY A 19 -9.22 2.15 -6.22
CA GLY A 19 -10.14 2.28 -7.36
C GLY A 19 -11.24 1.24 -7.28
N THR A 20 -12.40 1.56 -7.85
CA THR A 20 -13.50 0.61 -8.03
C THR A 20 -14.10 0.76 -9.43
N GLY A 21 -14.57 -0.34 -10.00
CA GLY A 21 -15.36 -0.34 -11.22
C GLY A 21 -16.80 0.12 -10.97
N ALA A 22 -17.34 -0.19 -9.80
CA ALA A 22 -18.69 0.17 -9.38
C ALA A 22 -18.77 0.11 -7.84
N ALA A 23 -19.14 1.21 -7.21
CA ALA A 23 -19.49 1.25 -5.79
C ALA A 23 -20.43 2.42 -5.52
N PRO A 24 -21.27 2.36 -4.46
CA PRO A 24 -21.99 3.52 -4.01
C PRO A 24 -21.03 4.66 -3.61
N LEU A 25 -21.45 5.90 -3.83
CA LEU A 25 -20.65 7.09 -3.50
C LEU A 25 -20.33 7.17 -2.01
N GLU A 26 -21.28 6.77 -1.16
CA GLU A 26 -21.08 6.76 0.29
C GLU A 26 -19.89 5.89 0.70
N PHE A 27 -19.77 4.71 0.09
CA PHE A 27 -18.67 3.79 0.35
C PHE A 27 -17.36 4.31 -0.24
N SER A 28 -17.41 4.92 -1.42
CA SER A 28 -16.21 5.39 -2.12
C SER A 28 -15.59 6.64 -1.48
N ASN A 29 -16.41 7.47 -0.84
CA ASN A 29 -16.00 8.78 -0.34
C ASN A 29 -15.84 8.84 1.18
N HIS A 30 -16.51 7.96 1.94
CA HIS A 30 -16.59 8.08 3.40
C HIS A 30 -16.11 6.85 4.17
N ILE A 31 -15.90 5.70 3.52
CA ILE A 31 -15.52 4.46 4.22
C ILE A 31 -14.04 4.14 3.97
N GLY A 32 -13.33 3.86 5.07
CA GLY A 32 -11.93 3.44 5.07
C GLY A 32 -11.02 4.40 5.82
N MET A 33 -9.72 4.09 5.81
CA MET A 33 -8.65 4.88 6.43
C MET A 33 -7.53 5.13 5.40
N PRO A 34 -6.77 6.23 5.50
CA PRO A 34 -5.56 6.41 4.71
C PRO A 34 -4.61 5.21 4.85
N LEU A 35 -3.89 4.90 3.78
CA LEU A 35 -3.00 3.74 3.76
C LEU A 35 -1.89 3.89 4.78
N GLU A 36 -1.33 5.10 4.91
CA GLU A 36 -0.20 5.39 5.79
C GLU A 36 -0.51 5.00 7.24
N ASP A 37 -1.65 5.43 7.78
CA ASP A 37 -2.08 5.11 9.14
C ASP A 37 -2.35 3.60 9.30
N SER A 38 -2.96 2.99 8.28
CA SER A 38 -3.32 1.56 8.29
C SER A 38 -2.09 0.66 8.24
N LEU A 39 -1.11 1.05 7.42
CA LEU A 39 0.14 0.32 7.23
C LEU A 39 0.98 0.36 8.51
N ILE A 40 1.14 1.53 9.12
CA ILE A 40 1.84 1.67 10.40
C ILE A 40 1.15 0.85 11.49
N PHE A 41 -0.18 0.87 11.56
CA PHE A 41 -0.93 0.07 12.52
C PHE A 41 -0.66 -1.43 12.37
N VAL A 42 -0.75 -1.96 11.15
CA VAL A 42 -0.53 -3.39 10.88
C VAL A 42 0.94 -3.77 11.10
N HIS A 43 1.88 -2.96 10.64
CA HIS A 43 3.31 -3.15 10.86
C HIS A 43 3.62 -3.25 12.35
N ASN A 44 3.19 -2.26 13.14
CA ASN A 44 3.39 -2.22 14.58
C ASN A 44 2.69 -3.37 15.31
N ALA A 45 1.48 -3.75 14.90
CA ALA A 45 0.80 -4.90 15.50
C ALA A 45 1.63 -6.18 15.35
N LEU A 46 2.21 -6.40 14.16
CA LEU A 46 3.07 -7.54 13.89
C LEU A 46 4.40 -7.45 14.66
N VAL A 47 5.06 -6.29 14.68
CA VAL A 47 6.29 -6.05 15.45
C VAL A 47 6.05 -6.26 16.95
N GLY A 48 5.03 -5.62 17.51
CA GLY A 48 4.66 -5.72 18.92
C GLY A 48 4.20 -7.10 19.35
N CYS A 49 3.77 -7.96 18.42
CA CYS A 49 3.49 -9.38 18.68
C CYS A 49 4.70 -10.30 18.44
N GLY A 50 5.81 -9.80 17.89
CA GLY A 50 6.96 -10.61 17.48
C GLY A 50 6.66 -11.54 16.29
N LEU A 51 5.81 -11.08 15.35
CA LEU A 51 5.39 -11.84 14.17
C LEU A 51 5.85 -11.19 12.85
N ARG A 52 6.57 -10.06 12.91
CA ARG A 52 6.91 -9.26 11.73
C ARG A 52 7.79 -10.02 10.73
N ASP A 53 8.71 -10.85 11.20
CA ASP A 53 9.63 -11.61 10.35
C ASP A 53 8.96 -12.79 9.62
N GLU A 54 7.78 -13.21 10.11
CA GLU A 54 7.05 -14.35 9.56
C GLU A 54 5.97 -13.96 8.55
N ILE A 55 5.45 -12.73 8.64
CA ILE A 55 4.29 -12.28 7.88
C ILE A 55 4.66 -11.08 7.03
N ARG A 56 4.53 -11.24 5.71
CA ARG A 56 4.78 -10.14 4.76
C ARG A 56 3.59 -9.18 4.68
N ILE A 57 3.87 -7.90 4.47
CA ILE A 57 2.86 -6.86 4.32
C ILE A 57 2.87 -6.36 2.88
N ILE A 58 1.72 -6.47 2.21
CA ILE A 58 1.50 -5.93 0.86
C ILE A 58 0.71 -4.63 0.99
N ALA A 59 1.30 -3.50 0.61
CA ALA A 59 0.60 -2.22 0.63
C ALA A 59 -0.12 -1.95 -0.69
N SER A 60 -1.38 -1.53 -0.67
CA SER A 60 -2.09 -1.05 -1.86
C SER A 60 -2.81 0.27 -1.62
N SER A 61 -2.30 1.33 -2.24
CA SER A 61 -3.04 2.58 -2.44
C SER A 61 -2.25 3.49 -3.36
N LYS A 62 -2.86 3.88 -4.48
CA LYS A 62 -2.32 4.90 -5.42
C LYS A 62 -0.82 4.78 -5.76
N VAL A 63 -0.19 3.61 -5.65
CA VAL A 63 1.22 3.40 -5.98
C VAL A 63 1.43 3.57 -7.48
N ALA A 64 2.10 4.63 -7.90
CA ALA A 64 2.30 4.95 -9.31
C ALA A 64 3.77 5.23 -9.67
N THR A 65 4.58 5.63 -8.70
CA THR A 65 5.97 6.04 -8.89
C THR A 65 6.93 5.20 -8.06
N GLY A 66 8.22 5.22 -8.42
CA GLY A 66 9.25 4.58 -7.61
C GLY A 66 9.34 5.19 -6.20
N PHE A 67 9.11 6.50 -6.06
CA PHE A 67 9.06 7.16 -4.76
C PHE A 67 7.90 6.70 -3.90
N ASP A 68 6.73 6.43 -4.48
CA ASP A 68 5.59 5.86 -3.73
C ASP A 68 5.97 4.52 -3.09
N MET A 69 6.73 3.69 -3.80
CA MET A 69 7.22 2.40 -3.28
C MET A 69 8.21 2.59 -2.14
N VAL A 70 9.26 3.41 -2.33
CA VAL A 70 10.26 3.71 -1.29
C VAL A 70 9.59 4.24 -0.02
N ARG A 71 8.58 5.11 -0.18
CA ARG A 71 7.79 5.64 0.93
C ARG A 71 7.08 4.56 1.73
N LEU A 72 6.50 3.58 1.06
CA LEU A 72 5.76 2.48 1.70
C LEU A 72 6.71 1.45 2.32
N PHE A 73 7.88 1.20 1.71
CA PHE A 73 8.91 0.36 2.32
C PHE A 73 9.40 0.96 3.65
N ALA A 74 9.67 2.27 3.68
CA ALA A 74 10.02 2.99 4.91
C ALA A 74 8.93 2.95 5.99
N MET A 75 7.67 2.65 5.64
CA MET A 75 6.55 2.49 6.58
C MET A 75 6.31 1.02 6.97
N GLY A 76 7.11 0.09 6.45
CA GLY A 76 7.08 -1.32 6.83
C GLY A 76 6.41 -2.27 5.84
N ALA A 77 6.06 -1.81 4.62
CA ALA A 77 5.60 -2.70 3.55
C ALA A 77 6.77 -3.54 2.99
N ASP A 78 6.51 -4.80 2.64
CA ASP A 78 7.47 -5.66 1.93
C ASP A 78 7.28 -5.59 0.41
N THR A 79 6.07 -5.27 -0.05
CA THR A 79 5.74 -5.16 -1.47
C THR A 79 4.55 -4.23 -1.67
N CYS A 80 4.37 -3.78 -2.91
CA CYS A 80 3.35 -2.80 -3.29
C CYS A 80 2.48 -3.33 -4.44
N ASN A 81 1.16 -3.22 -4.28
CA ASN A 81 0.20 -3.47 -5.36
C ASN A 81 -0.12 -2.16 -6.10
N SER A 82 0.02 -2.18 -7.43
CA SER A 82 -0.33 -1.05 -8.31
C SER A 82 -1.40 -1.46 -9.32
N ALA A 83 -2.65 -1.08 -9.09
CA ALA A 83 -3.74 -1.35 -10.04
C ALA A 83 -4.05 -0.11 -10.90
N ARG A 84 -4.31 1.04 -10.27
CA ARG A 84 -4.74 2.26 -10.98
C ARG A 84 -3.69 2.73 -11.99
N ALA A 85 -2.41 2.73 -11.62
CA ALA A 85 -1.36 3.18 -12.53
C ALA A 85 -1.19 2.21 -13.71
N MET A 86 -1.33 0.90 -13.50
CA MET A 86 -1.36 -0.09 -14.59
C MET A 86 -2.56 0.10 -15.51
N MET A 87 -3.73 0.46 -14.96
CA MET A 87 -4.90 0.82 -15.76
C MET A 87 -4.65 2.08 -16.60
N LEU A 88 -3.95 3.09 -16.06
CA LEU A 88 -3.55 4.26 -16.86
C LEU A 88 -2.55 3.87 -17.96
N ALA A 89 -1.56 3.03 -17.62
CA ALA A 89 -0.55 2.54 -18.56
C ALA A 89 -1.18 1.79 -19.74
N ILE A 90 -2.16 0.91 -19.49
CA ILE A 90 -2.90 0.18 -20.54
C ILE A 90 -3.84 1.10 -21.35
N GLY A 91 -4.11 2.32 -20.87
CA GLY A 91 -4.81 3.36 -21.62
C GLY A 91 -6.13 3.83 -21.03
N CYS A 92 -6.42 3.56 -19.75
CA CYS A 92 -7.51 4.23 -19.04
C CYS A 92 -7.31 5.76 -19.10
N ILE A 93 -8.35 6.46 -19.55
CA ILE A 93 -8.40 7.92 -19.63
C ILE A 93 -9.23 8.54 -18.50
N GLN A 94 -9.50 7.76 -17.45
CA GLN A 94 -10.33 8.16 -16.30
C GLN A 94 -11.72 8.68 -16.68
N SER A 95 -12.41 8.05 -17.64
CA SER A 95 -13.76 8.44 -18.04
C SER A 95 -14.81 8.27 -16.93
N ARG A 96 -14.51 7.47 -15.89
CA ARG A 96 -15.41 7.12 -14.77
C ARG A 96 -16.75 6.50 -15.22
N GLN A 97 -16.74 5.78 -16.34
CA GLN A 97 -17.89 5.05 -16.87
C GLN A 97 -17.75 3.52 -16.71
N CYS A 98 -16.91 3.08 -15.77
CA CYS A 98 -16.54 1.68 -15.60
C CYS A 98 -17.76 0.79 -15.31
N ASN A 99 -18.74 1.32 -14.57
CA ASN A 99 -19.98 0.64 -14.20
C ASN A 99 -21.04 0.64 -15.32
N ASN A 100 -20.90 1.49 -16.33
CA ASN A 100 -21.92 1.67 -17.38
C ASN A 100 -21.73 0.75 -18.58
N ASN A 101 -20.67 -0.06 -18.59
CA ASN A 101 -20.27 -0.88 -19.72
C ASN A 101 -19.93 -0.08 -21.00
N THR A 102 -19.64 1.23 -20.88
CA THR A 102 -19.36 2.15 -21.99
C THR A 102 -17.92 2.67 -22.01
N CYS A 103 -16.96 1.92 -21.47
CA CYS A 103 -15.55 2.34 -21.43
C CYS A 103 -15.04 2.67 -22.86
N PRO A 104 -14.65 3.92 -23.15
CA PRO A 104 -14.30 4.34 -24.52
C PRO A 104 -12.97 3.77 -25.02
N VAL A 105 -12.18 3.17 -24.13
CA VAL A 105 -10.83 2.65 -24.41
C VAL A 105 -10.75 1.13 -24.26
N GLY A 106 -11.89 0.46 -24.12
CA GLY A 106 -12.00 -1.01 -24.13
C GLY A 106 -11.52 -1.70 -22.86
N VAL A 107 -11.17 -0.97 -21.80
CA VAL A 107 -10.56 -1.57 -20.59
C VAL A 107 -11.62 -2.14 -19.63
N ALA A 108 -12.68 -1.39 -19.34
CA ALA A 108 -13.74 -1.79 -18.40
C ALA A 108 -15.09 -1.90 -19.11
N THR A 109 -15.19 -2.86 -20.04
CA THR A 109 -16.40 -3.11 -20.83
C THR A 109 -16.44 -4.58 -21.28
N GLN A 110 -17.65 -5.11 -21.41
CA GLN A 110 -17.99 -6.39 -22.02
C GLN A 110 -18.68 -6.19 -23.38
N ASN A 111 -18.70 -4.96 -23.91
CA ASN A 111 -19.26 -4.67 -25.23
C ASN A 111 -18.25 -5.05 -26.33
N PRO A 112 -18.54 -6.03 -27.20
CA PRO A 112 -17.58 -6.52 -28.20
C PRO A 112 -17.12 -5.46 -29.22
N ARG A 113 -17.89 -4.36 -29.38
CA ARG A 113 -17.47 -3.24 -30.22
C ARG A 113 -16.43 -2.36 -29.52
N LEU A 114 -16.58 -2.13 -28.22
CA LEU A 114 -15.70 -1.25 -27.44
C LEU A 114 -14.42 -1.98 -27.00
N GLU A 115 -14.52 -3.27 -26.70
CA GLU A 115 -13.37 -4.12 -26.35
C GLU A 115 -12.28 -4.10 -27.43
N LYS A 116 -12.63 -3.94 -28.71
CA LYS A 116 -11.67 -3.79 -29.82
C LYS A 116 -10.68 -2.63 -29.65
N ALA A 117 -10.97 -1.66 -28.78
CA ALA A 117 -10.03 -0.59 -28.43
C ALA A 117 -8.89 -1.08 -27.51
N LEU A 118 -9.00 -2.26 -26.91
CA LEU A 118 -7.96 -2.94 -26.14
C LEU A 118 -7.07 -3.79 -27.07
N VAL A 119 -6.23 -3.13 -27.87
CA VAL A 119 -5.26 -3.79 -28.76
C VAL A 119 -4.10 -4.34 -27.92
N VAL A 120 -4.09 -5.65 -27.66
CA VAL A 120 -3.13 -6.29 -26.75
C VAL A 120 -1.69 -6.15 -27.26
N GLU A 121 -1.49 -6.35 -28.56
CA GLU A 121 -0.19 -6.34 -29.24
C GLU A 121 0.52 -4.98 -29.12
N ASP A 122 -0.23 -3.90 -28.91
CA ASP A 122 0.32 -2.57 -28.63
C ASP A 122 0.41 -2.31 -27.12
N LYS A 123 -0.71 -2.53 -26.41
CA LYS A 123 -0.87 -2.09 -25.02
C LYS A 123 -0.05 -2.89 -24.01
N MET A 124 0.31 -4.14 -24.32
CA MET A 124 1.19 -4.94 -23.46
C MET A 124 2.55 -4.26 -23.23
N TYR A 125 3.12 -3.65 -24.27
CA TYR A 125 4.41 -2.95 -24.17
C TYR A 125 4.31 -1.70 -23.31
N ARG A 126 3.17 -1.00 -23.33
CA ARG A 126 2.93 0.17 -22.48
C ARG A 126 2.96 -0.19 -21.00
N VAL A 127 2.26 -1.27 -20.62
CA VAL A 127 2.24 -1.77 -19.24
C VAL A 127 3.62 -2.26 -18.83
N TYR A 128 4.29 -3.06 -19.68
CA TYR A 128 5.64 -3.54 -19.43
C TYR A 128 6.64 -2.40 -19.23
N ASN A 129 6.66 -1.41 -20.13
CA ASN A 129 7.56 -0.27 -20.06
C ASN A 129 7.30 0.58 -18.82
N PHE A 130 6.02 0.82 -18.48
CA PHE A 130 5.65 1.54 -17.27
C PHE A 130 6.13 0.81 -16.02
N HIS A 131 5.79 -0.47 -15.87
CA HIS A 131 6.24 -1.28 -14.73
C HIS A 131 7.76 -1.29 -14.61
N LYS A 132 8.48 -1.58 -15.70
CA LYS A 132 9.94 -1.61 -15.73
C LYS A 132 10.54 -0.26 -15.32
N ALA A 133 10.03 0.84 -15.85
CA ALA A 133 10.50 2.18 -15.49
C ALA A 133 10.22 2.54 -14.03
N THR A 134 9.06 2.15 -13.49
CA THR A 134 8.72 2.37 -12.08
C THR A 134 9.66 1.61 -11.14
N ILE A 135 9.94 0.34 -11.44
CA ILE A 135 10.92 -0.45 -10.67
C ILE A 135 12.32 0.16 -10.77
N GLN A 136 12.76 0.52 -11.98
CA GLN A 136 14.06 1.17 -12.18
C GLN A 136 14.18 2.46 -11.36
N SER A 137 13.15 3.32 -11.40
CA SER A 137 13.11 4.55 -10.62
C SER A 137 13.16 4.29 -9.11
N CYS A 138 12.49 3.24 -8.61
CA CYS A 138 12.56 2.85 -7.21
C CYS A 138 14.00 2.48 -6.80
N LEU A 139 14.67 1.64 -7.61
CA LEU A 139 16.04 1.20 -7.35
C LEU A 139 17.04 2.35 -7.45
N GLU A 140 16.84 3.29 -8.37
CA GLU A 140 17.67 4.50 -8.48
C GLU A 140 17.57 5.37 -7.23
N ILE A 141 16.36 5.52 -6.65
CA ILE A 141 16.17 6.26 -5.39
C ILE A 141 16.86 5.55 -4.23
N ILE A 142 16.70 4.22 -4.12
CA ILE A 142 17.35 3.41 -3.08
C ILE A 142 18.88 3.52 -3.18
N GLY A 143 19.43 3.37 -4.39
CA GLY A 143 20.86 3.52 -4.63
C GLY A 143 21.37 4.94 -4.36
N ALA A 144 20.58 5.98 -4.67
CA ALA A 144 20.91 7.36 -4.35
C ALA A 144 20.93 7.64 -2.83
N MET A 145 20.19 6.86 -2.04
CA MET A 145 20.26 6.89 -0.57
C MET A 145 21.46 6.11 0.00
N GLY A 146 22.23 5.42 -0.85
CA GLY A 146 23.37 4.61 -0.43
C GLY A 146 22.99 3.22 0.10
N LEU A 147 21.76 2.78 -0.17
CA LEU A 147 21.24 1.48 0.25
C LEU A 147 21.38 0.43 -0.86
N ILE A 148 21.35 -0.85 -0.48
CA ILE A 148 21.57 -1.97 -1.42
C ILE A 148 20.26 -2.70 -1.72
N SER A 149 19.38 -2.82 -0.73
CA SER A 149 18.10 -3.53 -0.80
C SER A 149 16.92 -2.62 -0.49
N THR A 150 15.72 -3.02 -0.93
CA THR A 150 14.46 -2.44 -0.47
C THR A 150 14.25 -2.64 1.03
N ASP A 151 14.80 -3.72 1.59
CA ASP A 151 14.70 -4.07 3.00
C ASP A 151 15.55 -3.16 3.89
N ASP A 152 16.54 -2.47 3.32
CA ASP A 152 17.39 -1.52 4.03
C ASP A 152 16.70 -0.15 4.23
N VAL A 153 15.51 0.06 3.63
CA VAL A 153 14.80 1.33 3.67
C VAL A 153 14.13 1.50 5.03
N GLU A 154 14.67 2.41 5.83
CA GLU A 154 14.20 2.73 7.17
C GLU A 154 13.39 4.04 7.22
N PRO A 155 12.50 4.22 8.22
CA PRO A 155 11.76 5.46 8.41
C PRO A 155 12.64 6.72 8.52
N GLU A 156 13.88 6.59 9.00
CA GLU A 156 14.81 7.72 9.14
C GLU A 156 15.30 8.26 7.78
N ASN A 157 15.29 7.44 6.72
CA ASN A 157 15.78 7.84 5.41
C ASN A 157 14.88 8.89 4.72
N LEU A 158 13.60 8.99 5.11
CA LEU A 158 12.64 9.88 4.47
C LEU A 158 12.29 11.07 5.35
N LYS A 159 12.40 12.27 4.78
CA LYS A 159 12.06 13.53 5.47
C LYS A 159 10.87 14.22 4.83
N LYS A 160 9.97 14.74 5.65
CA LYS A 160 8.82 15.53 5.21
C LYS A 160 8.83 16.88 5.92
N ARG A 161 8.70 17.94 5.13
CA ARG A 161 8.41 19.27 5.66
C ARG A 161 6.95 19.32 6.09
N ILE A 162 6.69 19.52 7.38
CA ILE A 162 5.34 19.56 7.96
C ILE A 162 4.86 20.98 8.24
N SER A 163 5.77 21.95 8.35
CA SER A 163 5.46 23.37 8.41
C SER A 163 6.58 24.18 7.75
N VAL A 164 6.43 25.50 7.69
CA VAL A 164 7.43 26.38 7.07
C VAL A 164 8.83 26.15 7.66
N ASN A 165 8.90 25.95 8.98
CA ASN A 165 10.16 25.86 9.72
C ASN A 165 10.47 24.46 10.26
N GLU A 166 9.66 23.45 9.94
CA GLU A 166 9.78 22.13 10.54
C GLU A 166 9.85 21.02 9.48
N ILE A 167 10.91 20.23 9.59
CA ILE A 167 11.15 19.03 8.80
C ILE A 167 11.34 17.90 9.80
N LYS A 168 10.64 16.78 9.58
CA LYS A 168 10.73 15.58 10.40
C LYS A 168 11.04 14.35 9.55
N SER A 169 11.74 13.38 10.12
CA SER A 169 11.86 12.07 9.47
C SER A 169 10.53 11.30 9.59
N TYR A 170 10.38 10.18 8.89
CA TYR A 170 9.19 9.34 9.10
C TYR A 170 9.23 8.67 10.47
N ALA A 171 10.43 8.40 11.01
CA ALA A 171 10.60 7.90 12.38
C ALA A 171 10.04 8.89 13.42
N ASP A 172 10.18 10.20 13.18
CA ASP A 172 9.62 11.24 14.05
C ASP A 172 8.11 11.48 13.84
N LEU A 173 7.59 11.15 12.65
CA LEU A 173 6.21 11.47 12.26
C LEU A 173 5.20 10.39 12.63
N TYR A 174 5.63 9.14 12.58
CA TYR A 174 4.80 7.98 12.89
C TYR A 174 5.28 7.31 14.17
N ASP A 175 4.34 6.77 14.94
CA ASP A 175 4.65 5.98 16.12
C ASP A 175 5.14 4.60 15.66
N PHE A 176 6.39 4.25 15.93
CA PHE A 176 6.92 2.90 15.73
C PHE A 176 7.18 2.27 17.09
N ILE A 177 6.57 1.11 17.35
CA ILE A 177 6.60 0.51 18.68
C ILE A 177 7.71 -0.55 18.80
N PRO A 178 8.25 -0.78 20.02
CA PRO A 178 9.28 -1.80 20.21
C PRO A 178 8.78 -3.21 19.88
N GLU A 179 9.70 -4.05 19.43
CA GLU A 179 9.43 -5.47 19.20
C GLU A 179 8.87 -6.14 20.47
N ARG A 180 7.88 -7.02 20.27
CA ARG A 180 7.24 -7.83 21.32
C ARG A 180 6.58 -7.05 22.48
N CYS A 181 6.49 -5.72 22.40
CA CYS A 181 5.96 -4.92 23.52
C CYS A 181 4.50 -5.24 23.90
N LEU A 182 3.69 -5.75 22.97
CA LEU A 182 2.28 -6.11 23.23
C LEU A 182 2.16 -7.42 24.02
N VAL A 183 3.10 -8.34 23.81
CA VAL A 183 3.11 -9.65 24.48
C VAL A 183 3.90 -9.65 25.79
N ASP A 184 4.92 -8.79 25.89
CA ASP A 184 5.77 -8.71 27.08
C ASP A 184 5.20 -7.74 28.16
N GLY A 185 4.00 -7.20 27.94
CA GLY A 185 3.26 -6.38 28.92
C GLY A 185 3.57 -4.88 28.90
N ASN A 186 4.51 -4.43 28.06
CA ASN A 186 4.88 -3.02 27.88
C ASN A 186 4.03 -2.35 26.80
N ILE A 187 2.69 -2.49 26.90
CA ILE A 187 1.77 -2.09 25.84
C ILE A 187 1.72 -0.56 25.69
N PRO A 188 2.07 0.00 24.51
CA PRO A 188 1.99 1.43 24.26
C PRO A 188 0.55 1.95 24.33
N ALA A 189 0.38 3.21 24.74
CA ALA A 189 -0.94 3.84 24.86
C ALA A 189 -1.72 3.86 23.53
N SER A 190 -1.01 3.99 22.40
CA SER A 190 -1.58 3.93 21.05
C SER A 190 -2.24 2.59 20.73
N PHE A 191 -1.80 1.50 21.36
CA PHE A 191 -2.29 0.14 21.13
C PHE A 191 -3.15 -0.43 22.26
N ALA A 192 -3.11 0.14 23.47
CA ALA A 192 -3.77 -0.41 24.67
C ALA A 192 -5.22 -0.83 24.43
N ARG A 193 -6.05 0.06 23.87
CA ARG A 193 -7.47 -0.22 23.59
C ARG A 193 -7.67 -1.34 22.57
N SER A 194 -6.87 -1.35 21.51
CA SER A 194 -6.96 -2.35 20.45
C SER A 194 -6.50 -3.72 20.96
N TRP A 195 -5.44 -3.74 21.77
CA TRP A 195 -4.90 -4.95 22.36
C TRP A 195 -5.83 -5.57 23.41
N GLU A 196 -6.43 -4.76 24.29
CA GLU A 196 -7.41 -5.23 25.28
C GLU A 196 -8.64 -5.90 24.63
N LYS A 197 -9.04 -5.42 23.45
CA LYS A 197 -10.16 -5.97 22.69
C LYS A 197 -9.80 -7.17 21.81
N ALA A 198 -8.51 -7.41 21.58
CA ALA A 198 -8.06 -8.45 20.67
C ALA A 198 -8.40 -9.83 21.24
N ARG A 199 -9.18 -10.60 20.48
CA ARG A 199 -9.62 -11.95 20.85
C ARG A 199 -9.41 -12.90 19.70
N ALA A 200 -8.96 -14.12 20.00
CA ALA A 200 -8.74 -15.14 18.98
C ALA A 200 -10.06 -15.73 18.42
N ASP A 201 -11.14 -15.60 19.17
CA ASP A 201 -12.44 -16.22 18.93
C ASP A 201 -13.54 -15.22 18.52
N SER A 202 -13.19 -13.95 18.27
CA SER A 202 -14.13 -12.89 17.89
C SER A 202 -13.47 -11.85 16.97
N PHE A 203 -14.23 -11.30 16.02
CA PHE A 203 -13.84 -10.19 15.13
C PHE A 203 -14.84 -9.03 15.22
#